data_AF-A0A8X6VTR0-F1
#
_entry.id   AF-A0A8X6VTR0-F1
#
_cell.length_a   1.000
_cell.length_b   1.000
_cell.length_c   1.000
_cell.angle_alpha   90.00
_cell.angle_beta   90.00
_cell.angle_gamma   90.00
#
_symmetry.space_group_name_H-M   'P 1'
#
loop_
_entity.id
_entity.type
_entity.pdbx_description
1 polymer ?
#
loop_
_entity_poly.entity_id
_entity_poly.type
_entity_poly.pdbx_seq_one_letter_code
_entity_poly.pdbx_strand_id
1 'polypeptide(L)'
;MMETVGMVRIFQRSLSHRSVRYTSYIGDGDSKTFSSITASNPYGEDITVSKIECVGHVQKRMGTRLRKLKQMSSKLSDGKSIGGKGRLTDRMIDLITTYYGNAIRQNKTCLSDMRKAVWVVYFHIRSSDEEP
;
A
#
# COMPACT_ATOMS: atom_id res chain seq x y z
N MET A 1 -21.18 -0.97 12.18
CA MET A 1 -20.89 0.02 11.12
C MET A 1 -21.55 -0.48 9.84
N MET A 2 -22.25 0.39 9.10
CA MET A 2 -23.08 0.00 7.95
C MET A 2 -22.28 -0.71 6.83
N GLU A 3 -21.03 -0.29 6.61
CA GLU A 3 -20.14 -0.84 5.58
C GLU A 3 -19.78 -2.31 5.84
N THR A 4 -19.46 -2.66 7.09
CA THR A 4 -19.11 -4.03 7.48
C THR A 4 -20.28 -4.98 7.25
N VAL A 5 -21.49 -4.59 7.65
CA VAL A 5 -22.71 -5.37 7.43
C VAL A 5 -22.99 -5.52 5.94
N GLY A 6 -22.79 -4.46 5.15
CA GLY A 6 -22.92 -4.49 3.70
C GLY A 6 -21.99 -5.51 3.04
N MET A 7 -20.70 -5.49 3.39
CA MET A 7 -19.72 -6.43 2.82
C MET A 7 -19.99 -7.88 3.19
N VAL A 8 -20.36 -8.16 4.45
CA VAL A 8 -20.77 -9.52 4.85
C VAL A 8 -21.95 -10.01 4.01
N ARG A 9 -22.98 -9.17 3.82
CA ARG A 9 -24.13 -9.51 2.97
C ARG A 9 -23.74 -9.77 1.51
N ILE A 10 -22.80 -9.00 0.97
CA ILE A 10 -22.29 -9.21 -0.40
C ILE A 10 -21.62 -10.59 -0.53
N PHE A 11 -20.79 -10.98 0.44
CA PHE A 11 -20.14 -12.30 0.46
C PHE A 11 -21.17 -13.42 0.60
N GLN A 12 -22.07 -13.34 1.58
CA GLN A 12 -23.08 -14.38 1.83
C GLN A 12 -24.03 -14.61 0.63
N ARG A 13 -24.40 -13.56 -0.10
CA ARG A 13 -25.34 -13.66 -1.24
C ARG A 13 -24.67 -13.98 -2.57
N SER A 14 -23.33 -13.95 -2.62
CA SER A 14 -22.59 -14.13 -3.88
C SER A 14 -22.88 -15.49 -4.54
N LEU A 15 -23.02 -16.55 -3.77
CA LEU A 15 -23.30 -17.89 -4.31
C LEU A 15 -24.72 -17.97 -4.87
N SER A 16 -25.73 -17.51 -4.14
CA SER A 16 -27.13 -17.62 -4.55
C SER A 16 -27.52 -16.65 -5.65
N HIS A 17 -26.96 -15.44 -5.67
CA HIS A 17 -27.32 -14.40 -6.65
C HIS A 17 -26.41 -14.36 -7.88
N ARG A 18 -25.18 -14.86 -7.76
CA ARG A 18 -24.15 -14.71 -8.80
C ARG A 18 -23.40 -16.00 -9.11
N SER A 19 -23.66 -17.08 -8.37
CA SER A 19 -22.98 -18.38 -8.53
C SER A 19 -21.45 -18.30 -8.44
N VAL A 20 -20.93 -17.36 -7.63
CA VAL A 20 -19.48 -17.17 -7.41
C VAL A 20 -19.13 -17.20 -5.94
N ARG A 21 -17.86 -17.50 -5.64
CA ARG A 21 -17.26 -17.35 -4.31
C ARG A 21 -16.12 -16.34 -4.38
N TYR A 22 -16.07 -15.41 -3.43
CA TYR A 22 -14.98 -14.46 -3.31
C TYR A 22 -13.91 -15.01 -2.38
N THR A 23 -12.75 -15.37 -2.93
CA THR A 23 -11.62 -15.93 -2.17
C THR A 23 -10.63 -14.87 -1.70
N SER A 24 -10.78 -13.63 -2.16
CA SER A 24 -9.88 -12.53 -1.86
C SER A 24 -10.64 -11.29 -1.42
N TYR A 25 -10.17 -10.65 -0.35
CA TYR A 25 -10.65 -9.35 0.12
C TYR A 25 -9.53 -8.32 -0.01
N ILE A 26 -9.78 -7.26 -0.80
CA ILE A 26 -8.83 -6.15 -0.96
C ILE A 26 -9.17 -5.10 0.08
N GLY A 27 -8.23 -4.82 0.98
CA GLY A 27 -8.41 -3.90 2.08
C GLY A 27 -7.22 -2.99 2.33
N ASP A 28 -7.45 -1.95 3.12
CA ASP A 28 -6.45 -1.07 3.72
C ASP A 28 -6.29 -1.49 5.19
N GLY A 29 -5.11 -1.94 5.60
CA GLY A 29 -4.78 -2.14 7.02
C GLY A 29 -5.72 -3.08 7.78
N ASP A 30 -5.66 -3.07 9.12
CA ASP A 30 -6.49 -3.94 9.93
C ASP A 30 -7.97 -3.55 9.83
N SER A 31 -8.77 -4.44 9.26
CA SER A 31 -10.11 -4.16 8.76
C SER A 31 -11.10 -4.96 9.60
N LYS A 32 -11.88 -4.27 10.46
CA LYS A 32 -13.02 -4.89 11.16
C LYS A 32 -13.96 -5.59 10.17
N THR A 33 -14.00 -5.12 8.93
CA THR A 33 -14.75 -5.73 7.83
C THR A 33 -14.19 -7.08 7.42
N PHE A 34 -12.87 -7.24 7.28
CA PHE A 34 -12.25 -8.53 6.98
C PHE A 34 -12.54 -9.53 8.10
N SER A 35 -12.33 -9.15 9.37
CA SER A 35 -12.62 -10.02 10.52
C SER A 35 -14.09 -10.46 10.54
N SER A 36 -15.02 -9.56 10.20
CA SER A 36 -16.45 -9.90 10.14
C SER A 36 -16.79 -10.83 8.98
N ILE A 37 -16.15 -10.67 7.81
CA ILE A 37 -16.30 -11.59 6.68
C ILE A 37 -15.82 -12.98 7.08
N THR A 38 -14.62 -13.10 7.65
CA THR A 38 -14.05 -14.37 8.10
C THR A 38 -14.92 -15.03 9.17
N ALA A 39 -15.38 -14.26 10.17
CA ALA A 39 -16.26 -14.77 11.22
C ALA A 39 -17.63 -15.23 10.68
N SER A 40 -18.12 -14.62 9.61
CA SER A 40 -19.39 -15.02 8.98
C SER A 40 -19.32 -16.33 8.20
N ASN A 41 -18.11 -16.86 7.98
CA ASN A 41 -17.82 -18.10 7.26
C ASN A 41 -18.73 -18.32 6.02
N PRO A 42 -18.72 -17.40 5.03
CA PRO A 42 -19.77 -17.30 4.01
C PRO A 42 -19.82 -18.51 3.06
N TYR A 43 -18.80 -19.37 3.07
CA TYR A 43 -18.64 -20.47 2.12
C TYR A 43 -18.31 -21.82 2.78
N GLY A 44 -18.34 -21.90 4.11
CA GLY A 44 -17.97 -23.10 4.86
C GLY A 44 -16.45 -23.26 5.05
N GLU A 45 -16.06 -24.32 5.76
CA GLU A 45 -14.68 -24.56 6.20
C GLU A 45 -13.69 -24.80 5.04
N ASP A 46 -14.19 -25.23 3.88
CA ASP A 46 -13.37 -25.54 2.71
C ASP A 46 -12.78 -24.28 2.03
N ILE A 47 -13.37 -23.10 2.26
CA ILE A 47 -13.02 -21.88 1.51
C ILE A 47 -12.62 -20.76 2.46
N THR A 48 -11.31 -20.49 2.50
CA THR A 48 -10.75 -19.36 3.26
C THR A 48 -10.66 -18.10 2.41
N VAL A 49 -11.18 -16.98 2.93
CA VAL A 49 -10.99 -15.65 2.31
C VAL A 49 -9.64 -15.07 2.71
N SER A 50 -8.78 -14.82 1.73
CA SER A 50 -7.47 -14.22 1.95
C SER A 50 -7.54 -12.69 1.87
N LYS A 51 -6.89 -12.01 2.81
CA LYS A 51 -6.75 -10.54 2.75
C LYS A 51 -5.55 -10.17 1.88
N ILE A 52 -5.76 -9.24 0.96
CA ILE A 52 -4.73 -8.66 0.11
C ILE A 52 -4.65 -7.16 0.39
N GLU A 53 -3.45 -6.65 0.62
CA GLU A 53 -3.20 -5.21 0.80
C GLU A 53 -3.35 -4.46 -0.51
N CYS A 54 -4.11 -3.37 -0.50
CA CYS A 54 -4.21 -2.52 -1.68
C CYS A 54 -2.93 -1.71 -1.91
N VAL A 55 -2.55 -1.52 -3.18
CA VAL A 55 -1.38 -0.69 -3.55
C VAL A 55 -1.53 0.73 -3.00
N GLY A 56 -2.74 1.28 -2.99
CA GLY A 56 -3.02 2.59 -2.42
C GLY A 56 -2.66 2.68 -0.93
N HIS A 57 -2.92 1.64 -0.15
CA HIS A 57 -2.51 1.58 1.25
C HIS A 57 -0.98 1.57 1.39
N VAL A 58 -0.31 0.77 0.57
CA VAL A 58 1.16 0.67 0.55
C VAL A 58 1.81 2.02 0.22
N GLN A 59 1.23 2.78 -0.73
CA GLN A 59 1.65 4.16 -1.04
C GLN A 59 1.46 5.11 0.15
N LYS A 60 0.26 5.12 0.77
CA LYS A 60 -0.02 5.94 1.95
C LYS A 60 0.95 5.64 3.09
N ARG A 61 1.23 4.36 3.33
CA ARG A 61 2.17 3.91 4.38
C ARG A 61 3.57 4.48 4.16
N MET A 62 4.09 4.44 2.93
CA MET A 62 5.38 5.07 2.60
C MET A 62 5.34 6.58 2.84
N GLY A 63 4.30 7.27 2.35
CA GLY A 63 4.15 8.71 2.52
C GLY A 63 4.10 9.15 3.98
N THR A 64 3.38 8.42 4.82
CA THR A 64 3.32 8.69 6.27
C THR A 64 4.69 8.50 6.92
N ARG A 65 5.43 7.44 6.57
CA ARG A 65 6.77 7.20 7.12
C ARG A 65 7.77 8.28 6.71
N LEU A 66 7.75 8.71 5.44
CA LEU A 66 8.61 9.79 4.96
C LEU A 66 8.28 11.13 5.61
N ARG A 67 6.99 11.45 5.82
CA ARG A 67 6.58 12.67 6.52
C ARG A 67 7.01 12.66 7.99
N LYS A 68 6.92 11.51 8.67
CA LYS A 68 7.46 11.34 10.02
C LYS A 68 8.97 11.54 10.03
N LEU A 69 9.70 10.94 9.10
CA LEU A 69 11.16 11.10 8.97
C LEU A 69 11.55 12.57 8.75
N LYS A 70 10.83 13.27 7.87
CA LYS A 70 11.03 14.70 7.59
C LYS A 70 10.92 15.57 8.86
N GLN A 71 10.06 15.17 9.81
CA GLN A 71 9.80 15.89 11.07
C GLN A 71 10.75 15.49 12.21
N MET A 72 11.60 14.47 12.03
CA MET A 72 12.54 14.07 13.07
C MET A 72 13.58 15.18 13.31
N SER A 73 13.91 15.41 14.59
CA SER A 73 14.88 16.42 15.01
C SER A 73 16.34 16.06 14.71
N SER A 74 16.58 14.87 14.15
CA SER A 74 17.91 14.43 13.74
C SER A 74 18.47 15.35 12.66
N LYS A 75 19.65 15.90 12.93
CA LYS A 75 20.41 16.67 11.95
C LYS A 75 21.23 15.73 11.07
N LEU A 76 21.38 16.09 9.81
CA LEU A 76 22.33 15.43 8.91
C LEU A 76 23.76 15.83 9.27
N SER A 77 24.75 15.26 8.57
CA SER A 77 26.18 15.56 8.74
C SER A 77 26.50 17.06 8.61
N ASP A 78 25.69 17.81 7.87
CA ASP A 78 25.81 19.25 7.68
C ASP A 78 25.05 20.10 8.72
N GLY A 79 24.56 19.48 9.80
CA GLY A 79 23.91 20.17 10.91
C GLY A 79 22.49 20.68 10.62
N LYS A 80 21.93 20.40 9.43
CA LYS A 80 20.58 20.82 9.02
C LYS A 80 19.58 19.67 9.09
N SER A 81 18.28 19.98 9.13
CA SER A 81 17.20 18.99 9.20
C SER A 81 17.02 18.21 7.88
N ILE A 82 16.32 17.08 7.93
CA ILE A 82 16.02 16.26 6.75
C ILE A 82 15.10 17.01 5.76
N GLY A 83 14.21 17.86 6.26
CA GLY A 83 13.29 18.67 5.46
C GLY A 83 13.87 20.02 5.02
N GLY A 84 13.22 20.65 4.03
CA GLY A 84 13.54 22.01 3.59
C GLY A 84 13.84 22.13 2.09
N LYS A 85 14.17 23.36 1.64
CA LYS A 85 14.51 23.64 0.24
C LYS A 85 15.76 22.83 -0.17
N GLY A 86 15.68 22.15 -1.31
CA GLY A 86 16.74 21.25 -1.79
C GLY A 86 16.86 19.94 -1.00
N ARG A 87 15.85 19.57 -0.21
CA ARG A 87 15.82 18.33 0.60
C ARG A 87 14.48 17.61 0.47
N LEU A 88 14.13 16.78 1.46
CA LEU A 88 12.87 16.07 1.50
C LEU A 88 11.70 17.05 1.73
N THR A 89 11.01 17.39 0.65
CA THR A 89 9.81 18.24 0.66
C THR A 89 8.54 17.39 0.54
N ASP A 90 7.37 17.94 0.88
CA ASP A 90 6.10 17.22 0.69
C ASP A 90 5.86 16.87 -0.77
N ARG A 91 6.18 17.79 -1.69
CA ARG A 91 6.14 17.54 -3.14
C ARG A 91 7.03 16.36 -3.54
N MET A 92 8.24 16.28 -2.98
CA MET A 92 9.12 15.14 -3.25
C MET A 92 8.50 13.84 -2.71
N ILE A 93 7.98 13.85 -1.49
CA ILE A 93 7.31 12.68 -0.87
C ILE A 93 6.13 12.20 -1.74
N ASP A 94 5.30 13.10 -2.23
CA ASP A 94 4.17 12.77 -3.11
C ASP A 94 4.64 12.16 -4.43
N LEU A 95 5.74 12.66 -4.99
CA LEU A 95 6.38 12.11 -6.17
C LEU A 95 6.92 10.69 -5.93
N ILE A 96 7.69 10.47 -4.85
CA ILE A 96 8.25 9.15 -4.49
C ILE A 96 7.12 8.14 -4.33
N THR A 97 6.09 8.49 -3.57
CA THR A 97 4.98 7.59 -3.27
C THR A 97 4.13 7.28 -4.49
N THR A 98 4.00 8.22 -5.43
CA THR A 98 3.34 8.00 -6.72
C THR A 98 4.13 7.02 -7.58
N TYR A 99 5.43 7.27 -7.80
CA TYR A 99 6.26 6.37 -8.59
C TYR A 99 6.40 4.98 -7.97
N TYR A 100 6.52 4.90 -6.65
CA TYR A 100 6.53 3.63 -5.93
C TYR A 100 5.27 2.79 -6.21
N GLY A 101 4.08 3.41 -6.16
CA GLY A 101 2.84 2.72 -6.50
C GLY A 101 2.74 2.33 -7.98
N ASN A 102 3.24 3.18 -8.89
CA ASN A 102 3.26 2.89 -10.32
C ASN A 102 4.18 1.70 -10.64
N ALA A 103 5.37 1.64 -10.04
CA ALA A 103 6.29 0.52 -10.17
C ALA A 103 5.63 -0.80 -9.76
N ILE A 104 4.88 -0.82 -8.65
CA ILE A 104 4.13 -2.00 -8.19
C ILE A 104 3.05 -2.39 -9.21
N ARG A 105 2.24 -1.43 -9.68
CA ARG A 105 1.15 -1.70 -10.63
C ARG A 105 1.65 -2.22 -11.98
N GLN A 106 2.74 -1.68 -12.48
CA GLN A 106 3.32 -2.03 -13.78
C GLN A 106 4.01 -3.41 -13.76
N ASN A 107 4.46 -3.88 -12.59
CA ASN A 107 5.24 -5.11 -12.45
C ASN A 107 4.52 -6.18 -11.62
N LYS A 108 3.18 -6.22 -11.66
CA LYS A 108 2.35 -7.09 -10.79
C LYS A 108 2.56 -8.60 -10.98
N THR A 109 3.12 -9.02 -12.11
CA THR A 109 3.29 -10.44 -12.49
C THR A 109 4.65 -11.02 -12.14
N CYS A 110 5.65 -10.18 -11.86
CA CYS A 110 7.03 -10.60 -11.59
C CYS A 110 7.59 -9.87 -10.37
N LEU A 111 7.82 -10.61 -9.28
CA LEU A 111 8.37 -10.03 -8.04
C LEU A 111 9.78 -9.47 -8.25
N SER A 112 10.60 -10.13 -9.08
CA SER A 112 11.96 -9.67 -9.37
C SER A 112 11.93 -8.31 -10.06
N ASP A 113 11.12 -8.16 -11.09
CA ASP A 113 11.03 -6.90 -11.84
C ASP A 113 10.34 -5.80 -11.04
N MET A 114 9.36 -6.16 -10.20
CA MET A 114 8.77 -5.22 -9.24
C MET A 114 9.82 -4.67 -8.27
N ARG A 115 10.66 -5.54 -7.70
CA ARG A 115 11.75 -5.10 -6.80
C ARG A 115 12.72 -4.18 -7.53
N LYS A 116 13.15 -4.55 -8.74
CA LYS A 116 14.02 -3.70 -9.56
C LYS A 116 13.38 -2.34 -9.81
N ALA A 117 12.14 -2.30 -10.30
CA ALA A 117 11.43 -1.06 -10.60
C ALA A 117 11.26 -0.16 -9.37
N VAL A 118 10.96 -0.74 -8.20
CA VAL A 118 10.90 0.01 -6.94
C VAL A 118 12.26 0.63 -6.58
N TRP A 119 13.36 -0.11 -6.74
CA TRP A 119 14.70 0.41 -6.46
C TRP A 119 15.15 1.47 -7.46
N VAL A 120 14.77 1.35 -8.74
CA VAL A 120 15.04 2.37 -9.76
C VAL A 120 14.47 3.73 -9.35
N VAL A 121 13.28 3.78 -8.73
CA VAL A 121 12.71 5.04 -8.20
C VAL A 121 13.64 5.67 -7.17
N TYR A 122 14.20 4.88 -6.25
CA TYR A 122 15.12 5.37 -5.23
C TYR A 122 16.43 5.90 -5.86
N PHE A 123 17.05 5.13 -6.75
CA PHE A 123 18.29 5.53 -7.39
C PHE A 123 18.12 6.77 -8.26
N HIS A 124 17.02 6.87 -9.01
CA HIS A 124 16.73 8.05 -9.83
C HIS A 124 16.56 9.33 -8.99
N ILE A 125 15.93 9.23 -7.81
CA ILE A 125 15.72 10.38 -6.93
C ILE A 125 17.01 10.77 -6.18
N ARG A 126 17.89 9.81 -5.91
CA ARG A 126 19.19 10.05 -5.28
C ARG A 126 20.25 10.59 -6.26
N SER A 127 20.11 10.25 -7.53
CA SER A 127 21.05 10.60 -8.61
C SER A 127 21.42 12.09 -8.57
N SER A 128 22.71 12.36 -8.78
CA SER A 128 23.28 13.69 -8.90
C SER A 128 24.20 13.74 -10.11
N ASP A 129 24.62 14.93 -10.52
CA ASP A 129 25.58 15.07 -11.64
C ASP A 129 26.92 14.35 -11.36
N GLU A 130 27.26 14.16 -10.08
CA GLU A 130 28.48 13.46 -9.63
C GLU A 130 28.27 11.94 -9.51
N GLU A 131 27.05 11.49 -9.21
CA GLU A 131 26.66 10.08 -9.10
C GLU A 131 25.36 9.84 -9.89
N PRO A 132 25.45 9.70 -11.24
CA PRO A 132 24.29 9.56 -12.11
C PRO A 132 23.48 8.28 -11.87
#